data_AF-A0A929ILM0-F1
#
_entry.id   AF-A0A929ILM0-F1
#
_cell.length_a   1.000
_cell.length_b   1.000
_cell.length_c   1.000
_cell.angle_alpha   90.00
_cell.angle_beta   90.00
_cell.angle_gamma   90.00
#
_symmetry.space_group_name_H-M   'P 1'
#
loop_
_entity.id
_entity.type
_entity.pdbx_description
1 polymer ?
#
loop_
_entity_poly.entity_id
_entity_poly.type
_entity_poly.pdbx_seq_one_letter_code
_entity_poly.pdbx_strand_id
1 'polypeptide(L)'
;MGGSTHTEAKQGQKRFAAETSRQPPPSGIGRLFATVGRGHSGQSANGTSRLRGRLPAVIVLFVGIGLTAAAFHVTRDLFRSVVEQEFDRQASHYVLALHKATDRHLELVNMAAGLSSDPNPVDSLSNPVDSRSNPVDSRWDFYRFAKDRLAYYPGFQALGWVPIVPESEREAYIRRAEADGLRGFAFTEITGTSAVVPAAKRRHHLPLYFLDPYKGNEGLLGLDLASIPGIRAALQRTNRDGRLHVVEWKDPRGQDYQNGKSLLLVQPVFAADAALGSEEITGPEGYIVGMVRLDLLFGTTLREFTTPAWLDTYLYSDNGGISDELVHVEPSVLRTGDMPAPADEEIDAGFA
;
A
#
# COMPACT_ATOMS: atom_id res chain seq x y z
N MET A 1 34.77 -17.40 -53.70
CA MET A 1 33.75 -18.48 -53.68
C MET A 1 32.80 -18.14 -52.53
N GLY A 2 31.63 -17.55 -52.71
CA GLY A 2 30.67 -17.63 -53.81
C GLY A 2 29.51 -18.53 -53.37
N GLY A 3 28.32 -17.94 -53.18
CA GLY A 3 27.07 -18.73 -53.07
C GLY A 3 26.05 -18.22 -52.06
N SER A 4 25.30 -17.17 -52.43
CA SER A 4 23.98 -16.85 -51.87
C SER A 4 22.95 -17.92 -52.21
N THR A 5 22.00 -18.20 -51.30
CA THR A 5 20.57 -18.50 -51.55
C THR A 5 19.85 -18.37 -50.19
N HIS A 6 19.01 -17.35 -49.96
CA HIS A 6 17.58 -17.20 -50.28
C HIS A 6 16.59 -18.09 -49.50
N THR A 7 15.50 -17.44 -49.06
CA THR A 7 14.14 -17.93 -48.66
C THR A 7 13.81 -17.50 -47.21
N GLU A 8 13.13 -16.37 -46.91
CA GLU A 8 11.66 -16.07 -47.00
C GLU A 8 10.78 -17.16 -46.35
N ALA A 9 9.65 -16.95 -45.65
CA ALA A 9 8.80 -15.82 -45.29
C ALA A 9 7.75 -16.35 -44.28
N LYS A 10 7.12 -15.47 -43.48
CA LYS A 10 5.65 -15.28 -43.43
C LYS A 10 5.21 -14.37 -42.27
N GLN A 11 5.02 -13.10 -42.63
CA GLN A 11 4.13 -12.17 -41.97
C GLN A 11 2.73 -12.34 -42.58
N GLY A 12 1.70 -12.52 -41.75
CA GLY A 12 0.31 -12.68 -42.18
C GLY A 12 -0.52 -11.44 -41.85
N GLN A 13 -0.54 -10.48 -42.77
CA GLN A 13 -1.48 -9.35 -42.80
C GLN A 13 -2.65 -9.69 -43.74
N LYS A 14 -3.90 -9.55 -43.30
CA LYS A 14 -5.10 -9.47 -44.17
C LYS A 14 -5.45 -7.97 -44.27
N ARG A 15 -5.36 -7.30 -45.44
CA ARG A 15 -6.28 -7.24 -46.61
C ARG A 15 -7.68 -6.73 -46.21
N PHE A 16 -8.27 -5.65 -46.76
CA PHE A 16 -8.45 -5.27 -48.18
C PHE A 16 -8.93 -3.79 -48.29
N ALA A 17 -8.36 -2.95 -49.18
CA ALA A 17 -8.85 -2.49 -50.51
C ALA A 17 -9.62 -1.13 -50.46
N ALA A 18 -9.53 -0.17 -51.39
CA ALA A 18 -9.01 -0.05 -52.78
C ALA A 18 -8.55 1.42 -53.00
N GLU A 19 -7.40 1.75 -53.61
CA GLU A 19 -7.00 1.75 -55.04
C GLU A 19 -7.69 2.86 -55.89
N THR A 20 -7.04 4.03 -56.13
CA THR A 20 -6.14 4.42 -57.27
C THR A 20 -6.95 4.68 -58.56
N SER A 21 -6.78 5.67 -59.46
CA SER A 21 -5.95 6.86 -59.70
C SER A 21 -6.46 7.49 -61.03
N ARG A 22 -6.37 8.84 -61.16
CA ARG A 22 -6.13 9.67 -62.38
C ARG A 22 -6.87 9.43 -63.72
N GLN A 23 -7.68 10.44 -64.12
CA GLN A 23 -7.74 11.25 -65.39
C GLN A 23 -7.28 10.70 -66.78
N PRO A 24 -7.68 11.29 -67.96
CA PRO A 24 -8.82 12.16 -68.36
C PRO A 24 -9.46 11.75 -69.75
N PRO A 25 -9.96 12.65 -70.67
CA PRO A 25 -11.34 12.71 -71.22
C PRO A 25 -11.47 12.23 -72.72
N PRO A 26 -12.62 12.33 -73.45
CA PRO A 26 -13.00 13.58 -74.15
C PRO A 26 -14.52 13.79 -74.49
N SER A 27 -14.83 15.04 -74.90
CA SER A 27 -15.82 15.52 -75.89
C SER A 27 -17.18 14.82 -76.11
N GLY A 28 -18.26 15.61 -76.11
CA GLY A 28 -19.45 15.24 -76.91
C GLY A 28 -20.79 15.90 -76.60
N ILE A 29 -21.01 17.09 -77.15
CA ILE A 29 -22.26 17.52 -77.83
C ILE A 29 -23.59 17.44 -77.03
N GLY A 30 -24.06 18.63 -76.61
CA GLY A 30 -25.45 18.88 -76.24
C GLY A 30 -25.78 20.35 -76.41
N ARG A 31 -25.96 20.79 -77.67
CA ARG A 31 -26.36 22.15 -78.06
C ARG A 31 -27.79 22.44 -77.57
N LEU A 32 -27.97 23.49 -76.77
CA LEU A 32 -29.24 24.20 -76.66
C LEU A 32 -29.06 25.60 -77.26
N PHE A 33 -29.94 25.91 -78.21
CA PHE A 33 -30.04 27.18 -78.90
C PHE A 33 -30.44 28.29 -77.93
N ALA A 34 -29.75 29.43 -78.00
CA ALA A 34 -30.31 30.72 -77.63
C ALA A 34 -29.82 31.76 -78.65
N THR A 35 -30.74 32.14 -79.53
CA THR A 35 -30.56 33.12 -80.60
C THR A 35 -30.85 34.52 -80.04
N VAL A 36 -29.87 35.40 -80.22
CA VAL A 36 -29.94 36.87 -80.46
C VAL A 36 -30.62 37.78 -79.43
N GLY A 37 -29.82 38.76 -78.97
CA GLY A 37 -30.29 40.02 -78.40
C GLY A 37 -29.13 40.92 -78.01
N ARG A 38 -28.48 41.55 -78.99
CA ARG A 38 -27.44 42.57 -78.76
C ARG A 38 -28.13 43.92 -78.61
N GLY A 39 -27.98 44.59 -77.46
CA GLY A 39 -28.47 45.95 -77.29
C GLY A 39 -28.16 46.58 -75.93
N HIS A 40 -27.25 47.55 -75.96
CA HIS A 40 -27.14 48.71 -75.07
C HIS A 40 -26.47 48.58 -73.70
N SER A 41 -25.23 49.06 -73.71
CA SER A 41 -24.59 49.94 -72.72
C SER A 41 -25.44 50.40 -71.52
N GLY A 42 -24.94 50.14 -70.32
CA GLY A 42 -25.37 50.87 -69.12
C GLY A 42 -24.86 50.25 -67.83
N GLN A 43 -23.92 50.96 -67.18
CA GLN A 43 -23.69 50.99 -65.73
C GLN A 43 -23.11 49.72 -65.08
N SER A 44 -21.83 49.76 -64.70
CA SER A 44 -21.36 50.20 -63.37
C SER A 44 -21.63 49.17 -62.26
N ALA A 45 -20.51 48.59 -61.80
CA ALA A 45 -20.23 48.13 -60.44
C ALA A 45 -21.40 47.66 -59.56
N ASN A 46 -21.44 46.36 -59.21
CA ASN A 46 -21.92 45.91 -57.88
C ASN A 46 -21.74 44.39 -57.67
N GLY A 47 -20.49 43.93 -57.57
CA GLY A 47 -20.17 42.63 -56.96
C GLY A 47 -19.93 42.71 -55.45
N THR A 48 -19.74 43.92 -54.92
CA THR A 48 -19.33 44.17 -53.52
C THR A 48 -20.49 44.57 -52.59
N SER A 49 -21.72 44.75 -53.11
CA SER A 49 -22.87 45.24 -52.32
C SER A 49 -23.66 44.14 -51.62
N ARG A 50 -23.62 42.87 -52.08
CA ARG A 50 -24.29 41.74 -51.39
C ARG A 50 -23.54 41.27 -50.14
N LEU A 51 -22.22 41.47 -50.07
CA LEU A 51 -21.42 41.15 -48.87
C LEU A 51 -21.59 42.20 -47.77
N ARG A 52 -21.70 43.49 -48.12
CA ARG A 52 -21.87 44.60 -47.16
C ARG A 52 -23.14 44.49 -46.34
N GLY A 53 -24.24 43.97 -46.91
CA GLY A 53 -25.50 43.77 -46.18
C GLY A 53 -25.48 42.60 -45.18
N ARG A 54 -24.57 41.62 -45.34
CA ARG A 54 -24.41 40.48 -44.44
C ARG A 54 -23.33 40.67 -43.38
N LEU A 55 -22.50 41.71 -43.52
CA LEU A 55 -21.40 42.03 -42.62
C LEU A 55 -21.84 42.12 -41.14
N PRO A 56 -22.97 42.80 -40.79
CA PRO A 56 -23.42 42.87 -39.40
C PRO A 56 -23.78 41.49 -38.82
N ALA A 57 -24.41 40.64 -39.63
CA ALA A 57 -24.79 39.28 -39.21
C ALA A 57 -23.55 38.39 -38.98
N VAL A 58 -22.53 38.53 -39.83
CA VAL A 58 -21.26 37.80 -39.67
C VAL A 58 -20.52 38.27 -38.41
N ILE A 59 -20.49 39.57 -38.13
CA ILE A 59 -19.88 40.12 -36.91
C ILE A 59 -20.59 39.57 -35.66
N VAL A 60 -21.93 39.61 -35.63
CA VAL A 60 -22.71 39.06 -34.50
C VAL A 60 -22.42 37.57 -34.29
N LEU A 61 -22.30 36.79 -35.36
CA LEU A 61 -21.94 35.38 -35.28
C LEU A 61 -20.56 35.16 -34.65
N PHE A 62 -19.53 35.86 -35.14
CA PHE A 62 -18.17 35.72 -34.59
C PHE A 62 -18.07 36.21 -33.14
N VAL A 63 -18.78 37.27 -32.79
CA VAL A 63 -18.87 37.76 -31.40
C VAL A 63 -19.55 36.72 -30.51
N GLY A 64 -20.64 36.12 -30.96
CA GLY A 64 -21.33 35.06 -30.21
C GLY A 64 -20.45 33.82 -29.99
N ILE A 65 -19.73 33.39 -31.02
CA ILE A 65 -18.76 32.28 -30.91
C ILE A 65 -17.63 32.65 -29.95
N GLY A 66 -17.09 33.86 -30.05
CA GLY A 66 -16.02 34.34 -29.17
C GLY A 66 -16.45 34.39 -27.70
N LEU A 67 -17.65 34.91 -27.41
CA LEU A 67 -18.22 34.93 -26.06
C LEU A 67 -18.46 33.51 -25.52
N THR A 68 -18.96 32.59 -26.36
CA THR A 68 -19.19 31.20 -25.96
C THR A 68 -17.86 30.49 -25.66
N ALA A 69 -16.85 30.68 -26.50
CA ALA A 69 -15.51 30.12 -26.29
C ALA A 69 -14.86 30.67 -25.02
N ALA A 70 -14.97 31.99 -24.78
CA ALA A 70 -14.46 32.62 -23.56
C ALA A 70 -15.18 32.09 -22.31
N ALA A 71 -16.51 31.99 -22.34
CA ALA A 71 -17.29 31.41 -21.25
C ALA A 71 -16.93 29.95 -21.01
N PHE A 72 -16.70 29.16 -22.06
CA PHE A 72 -16.25 27.77 -21.96
C PHE A 72 -14.87 27.68 -21.29
N HIS A 73 -13.90 28.49 -21.68
CA HIS A 73 -12.58 28.51 -21.05
C HIS A 73 -12.64 28.89 -19.58
N VAL A 74 -13.30 30.00 -19.24
CA VAL A 74 -13.45 30.46 -17.85
C VAL A 74 -14.16 29.42 -16.99
N THR A 75 -15.24 28.83 -17.50
CA THR A 75 -15.99 27.80 -16.76
C THR A 75 -15.17 26.53 -16.61
N ARG A 76 -14.45 26.11 -17.65
CA ARG A 76 -13.57 24.93 -17.61
C ARG A 76 -12.44 25.11 -16.59
N ASP A 77 -11.80 26.28 -16.57
CA ASP A 77 -10.69 26.55 -15.67
C ASP A 77 -11.17 26.63 -14.22
N LEU A 78 -12.30 27.30 -13.97
CA LEU A 78 -12.94 27.30 -12.65
C LEU A 78 -13.32 25.89 -12.18
N PHE A 79 -13.97 25.11 -13.05
CA PHE A 79 -14.39 23.76 -12.71
C PHE A 79 -13.18 22.85 -12.45
N ARG A 80 -12.11 23.00 -13.24
CA ARG A 80 -10.85 22.28 -13.03
C ARG A 80 -10.22 22.61 -11.69
N SER A 81 -10.11 23.88 -11.32
CA SER A 81 -9.57 24.29 -10.03
C SER A 81 -10.41 23.80 -8.86
N VAL A 82 -11.75 23.78 -8.99
CA VAL A 82 -12.63 23.25 -7.95
C VAL A 82 -12.45 21.73 -7.79
N VAL A 83 -12.32 20.99 -8.89
CA VAL A 83 -12.06 19.54 -8.85
C VAL A 83 -10.69 19.24 -8.25
N GLU A 84 -9.64 19.98 -8.63
CA GLU A 84 -8.29 19.85 -8.08
C GLU A 84 -8.26 20.15 -6.58
N GLN A 85 -8.88 21.25 -6.14
CA GLN A 85 -8.96 21.59 -4.71
C GLN A 85 -9.73 20.57 -3.89
N GLU A 86 -10.85 20.06 -4.43
CA GLU A 86 -11.64 19.05 -3.73
C GLU A 86 -10.90 17.72 -3.67
N PHE A 87 -10.16 17.36 -4.72
CA PHE A 87 -9.24 16.23 -4.71
C PHE A 87 -8.15 16.39 -3.65
N ASP A 88 -7.41 17.50 -3.67
CA ASP A 88 -6.31 17.75 -2.72
C ASP A 88 -6.80 17.71 -1.26
N ARG A 89 -7.94 18.35 -1.00
CA ARG A 89 -8.55 18.38 0.33
C ARG A 89 -8.91 16.98 0.81
N GLN A 90 -9.53 16.18 -0.06
CA GLN A 90 -9.91 14.81 0.28
C GLN A 90 -8.69 13.91 0.42
N ALA A 91 -7.77 13.91 -0.56
CA ALA A 91 -6.53 13.15 -0.53
C ALA A 91 -5.71 13.45 0.74
N SER A 92 -5.63 14.72 1.15
CA SER A 92 -4.97 15.12 2.40
C SER A 92 -5.65 14.51 3.64
N HIS A 93 -6.99 14.48 3.67
CA HIS A 93 -7.73 13.81 4.75
C HIS A 93 -7.47 12.29 4.77
N TYR A 94 -7.33 11.65 3.61
CA TYR A 94 -6.98 10.23 3.49
C TYR A 94 -5.60 9.94 4.05
N VAL A 95 -4.60 10.66 3.58
CA VAL A 95 -3.22 10.51 4.04
C VAL A 95 -3.14 10.72 5.55
N LEU A 96 -3.86 11.70 6.09
CA LEU A 96 -3.92 11.94 7.53
C LEU A 96 -4.60 10.79 8.30
N ALA A 97 -5.69 10.22 7.77
CA ALA A 97 -6.37 9.09 8.40
C ALA A 97 -5.47 7.85 8.43
N LEU A 98 -4.74 7.58 7.34
CA LEU A 98 -3.78 6.48 7.24
C LEU A 98 -2.60 6.67 8.20
N HIS A 99 -2.04 7.89 8.27
CA HIS A 99 -0.99 8.21 9.26
C HIS A 99 -1.48 7.96 10.68
N LYS A 100 -2.66 8.49 11.05
CA LYS A 100 -3.25 8.26 12.38
C LYS A 100 -3.53 6.80 12.66
N ALA A 101 -3.96 6.02 11.65
CA ALA A 101 -4.17 4.59 11.83
C ALA A 101 -2.84 3.86 12.10
N THR A 102 -1.79 4.17 11.35
CA THR A 102 -0.45 3.63 11.56
C THR A 102 0.11 4.04 12.93
N ASP A 103 0.02 5.31 13.31
CA ASP A 103 0.48 5.82 14.61
C ASP A 103 -0.20 5.09 15.76
N ARG A 104 -1.52 4.89 15.70
CA ARG A 104 -2.26 4.08 16.69
C ARG A 104 -1.71 2.66 16.79
N HIS A 105 -1.35 2.02 15.69
CA HIS A 105 -0.80 0.65 15.71
C HIS A 105 0.60 0.63 16.35
N LEU A 106 1.43 1.61 16.06
CA LEU A 106 2.74 1.78 16.71
C LEU A 106 2.59 2.06 18.20
N GLU A 107 1.62 2.88 18.59
CA GLU A 107 1.29 3.14 19.99
C GLU A 107 0.91 1.87 20.75
N LEU A 108 0.13 0.95 20.18
CA LEU A 108 -0.22 -0.30 20.85
C LEU A 108 1.02 -1.15 21.16
N VAL A 109 1.94 -1.26 20.19
CA VAL A 109 3.20 -2.01 20.35
C VAL A 109 4.10 -1.33 21.39
N ASN A 110 4.18 0.00 21.39
CA ASN A 110 4.92 0.76 22.40
C ASN A 110 4.30 0.63 23.79
N MET A 111 2.97 0.65 23.90
CA MET A 111 2.27 0.41 25.16
C MET A 111 2.58 -0.98 25.68
N ALA A 112 2.48 -2.00 24.83
CA ALA A 112 2.81 -3.37 25.18
C ALA A 112 4.27 -3.52 25.66
N ALA A 113 5.20 -2.81 25.02
CA ALA A 113 6.60 -2.81 25.42
C ALA A 113 6.82 -2.16 26.78
N GLY A 114 6.19 -1.00 27.02
CA GLY A 114 6.20 -0.34 28.32
C GLY A 114 5.61 -1.20 29.43
N LEU A 115 4.66 -2.08 29.12
CA LEU A 115 4.15 -3.03 30.10
C LEU A 115 5.15 -4.12 30.45
N SER A 116 5.90 -4.63 29.48
CA SER A 116 6.91 -5.67 29.69
C SER A 116 8.21 -5.17 30.32
N SER A 117 8.33 -3.86 30.56
CA SER A 117 9.54 -3.23 31.11
C SER A 117 9.56 -3.20 32.65
N ASP A 118 8.47 -3.57 33.34
CA ASP A 118 8.36 -3.50 34.81
C ASP A 118 8.99 -4.75 35.46
N PRO A 119 10.06 -4.61 36.27
CA PRO A 119 10.87 -5.74 36.69
C PRO A 119 10.38 -6.27 38.04
N ASN A 120 9.62 -7.36 38.08
CA ASN A 120 9.67 -8.27 39.25
C ASN A 120 9.15 -9.70 38.98
N PRO A 121 9.88 -10.51 38.18
CA PRO A 121 9.80 -11.95 38.34
C PRO A 121 10.71 -12.37 39.52
N VAL A 122 10.17 -13.18 40.43
CA VAL A 122 10.87 -13.99 41.46
C VAL A 122 11.05 -13.34 42.86
N ASP A 123 9.97 -13.32 43.68
CA ASP A 123 10.00 -13.87 45.06
C ASP A 123 8.65 -13.90 45.84
N SER A 124 7.51 -13.60 45.22
CA SER A 124 6.22 -13.55 45.97
C SER A 124 5.48 -14.89 46.03
N LEU A 125 6.07 -15.89 46.69
CA LEU A 125 5.31 -17.02 47.28
C LEU A 125 4.91 -16.78 48.75
N SER A 126 5.06 -15.55 49.27
CA SER A 126 4.90 -15.27 50.71
C SER A 126 4.12 -14.00 51.07
N ASN A 127 3.19 -13.49 50.24
CA ASN A 127 2.28 -12.44 50.73
C ASN A 127 0.92 -12.45 50.00
N PRO A 128 -0.19 -12.79 50.67
CA PRO A 128 -1.51 -12.34 50.25
C PRO A 128 -1.74 -10.92 50.80
N VAL A 129 -2.50 -10.10 50.07
CA VAL A 129 -2.91 -8.72 50.41
C VAL A 129 -2.00 -7.63 49.81
N ASP A 130 -2.25 -7.25 48.54
CA ASP A 130 -3.03 -6.05 48.24
C ASP A 130 -3.19 -5.81 46.72
N SER A 131 -4.43 -5.54 46.34
CA SER A 131 -4.87 -5.20 44.99
C SER A 131 -4.26 -3.87 44.53
N ARG A 132 -3.18 -3.89 43.72
CA ARG A 132 -2.74 -2.74 42.90
C ARG A 132 -1.65 -2.99 41.83
N SER A 133 -1.52 -4.19 41.28
CA SER A 133 -0.44 -4.48 40.31
C SER A 133 -0.89 -4.50 38.84
N ASN A 134 -0.15 -3.78 38.01
CA ASN A 134 -0.09 -3.85 36.55
C ASN A 134 1.40 -3.56 36.22
N PRO A 135 2.09 -4.23 35.25
CA PRO A 135 1.69 -5.36 34.38
C PRO A 135 2.79 -6.40 33.96
N VAL A 136 2.37 -7.63 33.64
CA VAL A 136 3.11 -8.72 32.94
C VAL A 136 4.28 -9.43 33.66
N ASP A 137 4.01 -9.98 34.84
CA ASP A 137 4.82 -11.10 35.36
C ASP A 137 4.39 -12.46 34.77
N SER A 138 3.22 -12.52 34.11
CA SER A 138 2.59 -13.78 33.67
C SER A 138 2.02 -13.73 32.24
N ARG A 139 1.96 -14.90 31.59
CA ARG A 139 1.28 -15.11 30.29
C ARG A 139 -0.16 -14.58 30.28
N TRP A 140 -0.84 -14.67 31.42
CA TRP A 140 -2.25 -14.27 31.55
C TRP A 140 -2.44 -12.76 31.52
N ASP A 141 -1.48 -11.99 32.02
CA ASP A 141 -1.56 -10.53 32.00
C ASP A 141 -1.29 -9.98 30.60
N PHE A 142 -0.34 -10.58 29.87
CA PHE A 142 -0.15 -10.32 28.44
C PHE A 142 -1.43 -10.63 27.66
N TYR A 143 -2.04 -11.79 27.90
CA TYR A 143 -3.28 -12.20 27.26
C TYR A 143 -4.43 -11.19 27.51
N ARG A 144 -4.63 -10.77 28.77
CA ARG A 144 -5.66 -9.77 29.11
C ARG A 144 -5.40 -8.45 28.40
N PHE A 145 -4.16 -7.96 28.44
CA PHE A 145 -3.77 -6.74 27.75
C PHE A 145 -4.08 -6.80 26.25
N ALA A 146 -3.62 -7.86 25.59
CA ALA A 146 -3.71 -8.02 24.15
C ALA A 146 -5.16 -8.19 23.72
N LYS A 147 -5.90 -9.10 24.36
CA LYS A 147 -7.31 -9.39 24.04
C LYS A 147 -8.19 -8.15 24.12
N ASP A 148 -8.07 -7.37 25.19
CA ASP A 148 -8.95 -6.22 25.43
C ASP A 148 -8.66 -5.08 24.44
N ARG A 149 -7.44 -5.00 23.90
CA ARG A 149 -7.05 -3.94 22.98
C ARG A 149 -7.17 -4.32 21.52
N LEU A 150 -6.71 -5.51 21.12
CA LEU A 150 -6.66 -5.93 19.71
C LEU A 150 -8.02 -5.81 19.01
N ALA A 151 -9.13 -5.92 19.73
CA ALA A 151 -10.48 -5.66 19.20
C ALA A 151 -10.68 -4.25 18.60
N TYR A 152 -9.88 -3.27 19.02
CA TYR A 152 -9.95 -1.87 18.59
C TYR A 152 -8.85 -1.46 17.59
N TYR A 153 -7.94 -2.37 17.23
CA TYR A 153 -6.85 -2.11 16.29
C TYR A 153 -6.94 -3.05 15.08
N PRO A 154 -7.82 -2.72 14.11
CA PRO A 154 -8.02 -3.55 12.94
C PRO A 154 -6.74 -3.59 12.09
N GLY A 155 -6.34 -4.79 11.69
CA GLY A 155 -5.07 -5.00 10.98
C GLY A 155 -4.12 -5.88 11.77
N PHE A 156 -4.15 -5.85 13.11
CA PHE A 156 -3.36 -6.82 13.87
C PHE A 156 -3.87 -8.24 13.65
N GLN A 157 -3.00 -9.09 13.13
CA GLN A 157 -3.16 -10.53 13.14
C GLN A 157 -2.83 -11.11 14.52
N ALA A 158 -1.74 -10.62 15.12
CA ALA A 158 -1.28 -11.05 16.43
C ALA A 158 -0.34 -10.04 17.08
N LEU A 159 -0.32 -10.08 18.41
CA LEU A 159 0.68 -9.45 19.25
C LEU A 159 1.43 -10.55 20.01
N GLY A 160 2.75 -10.45 20.09
CA GLY A 160 3.58 -11.46 20.77
C GLY A 160 4.70 -10.87 21.61
N TRP A 161 5.13 -11.66 22.59
CA TRP A 161 6.33 -11.41 23.40
C TRP A 161 7.42 -12.40 23.02
N VAL A 162 8.63 -11.88 22.78
CA VAL A 162 9.78 -12.62 22.28
C VAL A 162 10.98 -12.35 23.20
N PRO A 163 11.18 -13.13 24.27
CA PRO A 163 12.32 -12.99 25.16
C PRO A 163 13.62 -13.39 24.44
N ILE A 164 14.74 -12.77 24.82
CA ILE A 164 16.09 -13.25 24.47
C ILE A 164 16.47 -14.34 25.48
N VAL A 165 16.49 -15.59 25.03
CA VAL A 165 16.71 -16.76 25.90
C VAL A 165 18.08 -17.39 25.60
N PRO A 166 19.04 -17.38 26.53
CA PRO A 166 20.28 -18.15 26.38
C PRO A 166 20.01 -19.65 26.21
N GLU A 167 20.83 -20.37 25.44
CA GLU A 167 20.69 -21.84 25.28
C GLU A 167 20.58 -22.57 26.63
N SER A 168 21.34 -22.12 27.64
CA SER A 168 21.35 -22.69 28.99
C SER A 168 20.00 -22.59 29.72
N GLU A 169 19.14 -21.64 29.33
CA GLU A 169 17.85 -21.39 29.96
C GLU A 169 16.67 -21.98 29.18
N ARG A 170 16.90 -22.46 27.95
CA ARG A 170 15.87 -23.03 27.05
C ARG A 170 14.93 -24.00 27.77
N GLU A 171 15.50 -24.98 28.48
CA GLU A 171 14.73 -26.01 29.18
C GLU A 171 13.93 -25.45 30.37
N ALA A 172 14.39 -24.38 31.00
CA ALA A 172 13.66 -23.72 32.08
C ALA A 172 12.44 -22.97 31.53
N TYR A 173 12.58 -22.28 30.41
CA TYR A 173 11.47 -21.63 29.70
C TYR A 173 10.43 -22.63 29.23
N ILE A 174 10.85 -23.78 28.67
CA ILE A 174 9.94 -24.84 28.24
C ILE A 174 9.11 -25.37 29.42
N ARG A 175 9.76 -25.73 30.54
CA ARG A 175 9.06 -26.20 31.74
C ARG A 175 8.08 -25.17 32.31
N ARG A 176 8.44 -23.88 32.27
CA ARG A 176 7.58 -22.79 32.74
C ARG A 176 6.34 -22.64 31.85
N ALA A 177 6.51 -22.67 30.53
CA ALA A 177 5.39 -22.65 29.59
C ALA A 177 4.45 -23.85 29.78
N GLU A 178 4.98 -25.05 30.02
CA GLU A 178 4.17 -26.23 30.33
C GLU A 178 3.39 -26.08 31.64
N ALA A 179 4.00 -25.52 32.68
CA ALA A 179 3.34 -25.20 33.94
C ALA A 179 2.22 -24.15 33.78
N ASP A 180 2.39 -23.21 32.85
CA ASP A 180 1.39 -22.19 32.48
C ASP A 180 0.28 -22.72 31.54
N GLY A 181 0.27 -24.03 31.28
CA GLY A 181 -0.77 -24.74 30.54
C GLY A 181 -0.50 -24.91 29.04
N LEU A 182 0.66 -24.50 28.54
CA LEU A 182 1.07 -24.70 27.15
C LEU A 182 1.71 -26.08 26.97
N ARG A 183 0.89 -27.13 27.01
CA ARG A 183 1.36 -28.52 26.83
C ARG A 183 2.02 -28.71 25.46
N GLY A 184 3.21 -29.33 25.46
CA GLY A 184 3.96 -29.57 24.24
C GLY A 184 4.63 -28.33 23.66
N PHE A 185 4.75 -27.25 24.44
CA PHE A 185 5.52 -26.09 24.07
C PHE A 185 6.99 -26.48 23.85
N ALA A 186 7.56 -26.02 22.75
CA ALA A 186 8.96 -26.23 22.42
C ALA A 186 9.46 -25.05 21.60
N PHE A 187 10.77 -24.79 21.65
CA PHE A 187 11.39 -23.88 20.69
C PHE A 187 11.47 -24.61 19.35
N THR A 188 10.88 -24.01 18.32
CA THR A 188 10.76 -24.60 16.99
C THR A 188 11.31 -23.70 15.91
N GLU A 189 11.59 -24.28 14.75
CA GLU A 189 11.94 -23.60 13.52
C GLU A 189 11.09 -24.16 12.39
N ILE A 190 10.95 -23.38 11.33
CA ILE A 190 10.30 -23.86 10.12
C ILE A 190 11.33 -23.93 9.01
N THR A 191 11.49 -25.13 8.45
CA THR A 191 12.42 -25.37 7.35
C THR A 191 11.87 -24.82 6.03
N GLY A 192 12.71 -24.76 4.99
CA GLY A 192 12.28 -24.35 3.65
C GLY A 192 11.18 -25.22 3.01
N THR A 193 10.86 -26.38 3.60
CA THR A 193 9.72 -27.24 3.20
C THR A 193 8.48 -26.99 4.06
N SER A 194 8.41 -25.87 4.79
CA SER A 194 7.35 -25.53 5.75
C SER A 194 7.15 -26.56 6.87
N ALA A 195 8.16 -27.39 7.15
CA ALA A 195 8.09 -28.37 8.22
C ALA A 195 8.53 -27.73 9.55
N VAL A 196 7.70 -27.90 10.59
CA VAL A 196 8.01 -27.48 11.96
C VAL A 196 8.97 -28.51 12.57
N VAL A 197 10.16 -28.06 12.98
CA VAL A 197 11.20 -28.89 13.60
C VAL A 197 11.67 -28.25 14.91
N PRO A 198 12.25 -29.02 15.85
CA PRO A 198 12.88 -28.43 17.04
C PRO A 198 13.98 -27.44 16.65
N ALA A 199 14.06 -26.31 17.36
CA ALA A 199 15.08 -25.31 17.10
C ALA A 199 16.49 -25.88 17.33
N ALA A 200 17.36 -25.68 16.36
CA ALA A 200 18.77 -25.99 16.43
C ALA A 200 19.44 -25.17 17.53
N LYS A 201 20.48 -25.72 18.17
CA LYS A 201 21.19 -25.05 19.25
C LYS A 201 21.81 -23.73 18.79
N ARG A 202 21.61 -22.66 19.56
CA ARG A 202 22.15 -21.32 19.28
C ARG A 202 22.51 -20.64 20.58
N ARG A 203 23.46 -19.69 20.53
CA ARG A 203 23.85 -18.93 21.73
C ARG A 203 22.63 -18.30 22.43
N HIS A 204 21.71 -17.74 21.66
CA HIS A 204 20.44 -17.24 22.13
C HIS A 204 19.32 -17.66 21.18
N HIS A 205 18.14 -17.87 21.75
CA HIS A 205 16.89 -18.13 21.08
C HIS A 205 15.96 -16.93 21.25
N LEU A 206 15.09 -16.74 20.27
CA LEU A 206 14.06 -15.70 20.25
C LEU A 206 12.70 -16.36 20.04
N PRO A 207 12.24 -17.21 20.99
CA PRO A 207 10.97 -17.90 20.86
C PRO A 207 9.82 -16.91 20.90
N LEU A 208 8.82 -17.08 20.05
CA LEU A 208 7.53 -16.43 20.24
C LEU A 208 6.85 -17.05 21.47
N TYR A 209 7.11 -16.47 22.64
CA TYR A 209 6.83 -17.08 23.94
C TYR A 209 5.40 -16.81 24.40
N PHE A 210 4.90 -15.59 24.19
CA PHE A 210 3.48 -15.26 24.30
C PHE A 210 2.93 -14.83 22.94
N LEU A 211 1.66 -15.11 22.72
CA LEU A 211 0.98 -14.85 21.46
C LEU A 211 -0.52 -14.71 21.68
N ASP A 212 -1.10 -13.61 21.19
CA ASP A 212 -2.55 -13.40 21.20
C ASP A 212 -3.00 -12.68 19.91
N PRO A 213 -4.15 -13.03 19.30
CA PRO A 213 -4.99 -14.19 19.62
C PRO A 213 -4.25 -15.51 19.40
N TYR A 214 -4.40 -16.45 20.33
CA TYR A 214 -3.87 -17.80 20.16
C TYR A 214 -4.53 -18.53 18.99
N LYS A 215 -5.86 -18.38 18.87
CA LYS A 215 -6.66 -19.06 17.84
C LYS A 215 -6.26 -18.59 16.43
N GLY A 216 -5.86 -19.51 15.56
CA GLY A 216 -5.36 -19.24 14.21
C GLY A 216 -3.85 -19.00 14.12
N ASN A 217 -3.19 -18.75 15.25
CA ASN A 217 -1.76 -18.48 15.34
C ASN A 217 -1.00 -19.57 16.14
N GLU A 218 -1.65 -20.70 16.46
CA GLU A 218 -1.13 -21.74 17.35
C GLU A 218 0.22 -22.28 16.89
N GLY A 219 0.39 -22.46 15.58
CA GLY A 219 1.61 -22.98 14.97
C GLY A 219 2.79 -22.01 14.94
N LEU A 220 2.60 -20.76 15.39
CA LEU A 220 3.69 -19.79 15.55
C LEU A 220 4.23 -19.78 16.98
N LEU A 221 3.48 -20.32 17.95
CA LEU A 221 3.92 -20.35 19.35
C LEU A 221 5.20 -21.19 19.49
N GLY A 222 6.22 -20.62 20.12
CA GLY A 222 7.54 -21.23 20.28
C GLY A 222 8.44 -21.14 19.04
N LEU A 223 7.98 -20.56 17.93
CA LEU A 223 8.82 -20.32 16.76
C LEU A 223 9.98 -19.39 17.12
N ASP A 224 11.21 -19.85 16.88
CA ASP A 224 12.44 -19.08 17.10
C ASP A 224 12.62 -18.08 15.95
N LEU A 225 12.29 -16.81 16.20
CA LEU A 225 12.39 -15.74 15.20
C LEU A 225 13.83 -15.48 14.74
N ALA A 226 14.83 -15.92 15.51
CA ALA A 226 16.23 -15.85 15.10
C ALA A 226 16.56 -16.78 13.91
N SER A 227 15.71 -17.76 13.63
CA SER A 227 15.86 -18.67 12.49
C SER A 227 15.48 -18.03 11.15
N ILE A 228 14.70 -16.94 11.17
CA ILE A 228 14.18 -16.28 9.97
C ILE A 228 15.13 -15.13 9.58
N PRO A 229 15.85 -15.20 8.44
CA PRO A 229 16.94 -14.27 8.14
C PRO A 229 16.54 -12.79 8.14
N GLY A 230 15.40 -12.43 7.54
CA GLY A 230 14.91 -11.05 7.47
C GLY A 230 14.54 -10.49 8.85
N ILE A 231 13.87 -11.30 9.68
CA ILE A 231 13.47 -10.92 11.03
C ILE A 231 14.69 -10.85 11.96
N ARG A 232 15.63 -11.79 11.86
CA ARG A 232 16.89 -11.75 12.59
C ARG A 232 17.67 -10.46 12.31
N ALA A 233 17.73 -10.02 11.05
CA ALA A 233 18.38 -8.76 10.69
C ALA A 233 17.64 -7.53 11.26
N ALA A 234 16.31 -7.59 11.38
CA ALA A 234 15.52 -6.56 12.08
C ALA A 234 15.88 -6.50 13.57
N LEU A 235 15.82 -7.65 14.25
CA LEU A 235 16.09 -7.77 15.69
C LEU A 235 17.50 -7.29 16.04
N GLN A 236 18.49 -7.59 15.18
CA GLN A 236 19.86 -7.09 15.33
C GLN A 236 19.97 -5.56 15.18
N ARG A 237 19.20 -4.96 14.27
CA ARG A 237 19.14 -3.49 14.12
C ARG A 237 18.46 -2.85 15.32
N THR A 238 17.30 -3.37 15.73
CA THR A 238 16.58 -2.98 16.94
C THR A 238 17.46 -3.04 18.19
N ASN A 239 18.26 -4.11 18.33
CA ASN A 239 19.20 -4.25 19.44
C ASN A 239 20.31 -3.18 19.45
N ARG A 240 20.69 -2.67 18.27
CA ARG A 240 21.81 -1.74 18.11
C ARG A 240 21.40 -0.29 18.35
N ASP A 241 20.22 0.13 17.88
CA ASP A 241 19.77 1.52 17.98
C ASP A 241 18.66 1.73 19.03
N GLY A 242 18.09 0.65 19.56
CA GLY A 242 17.02 0.70 20.56
C GLY A 242 15.69 1.24 20.02
N ARG A 243 15.49 1.25 18.71
CA ARG A 243 14.30 1.81 18.06
C ARG A 243 13.39 0.71 17.50
N LEU A 244 12.13 1.05 17.30
CA LEU A 244 11.20 0.20 16.56
C LEU A 244 11.71 -0.02 15.13
N HIS A 245 11.74 -1.26 14.67
CA HIS A 245 11.97 -1.59 13.26
C HIS A 245 10.76 -2.31 12.68
N VAL A 246 10.55 -2.11 11.38
CA VAL A 246 9.49 -2.76 10.63
C VAL A 246 10.13 -3.65 9.57
N VAL A 247 9.65 -4.88 9.43
CA VAL A 247 10.04 -5.78 8.35
C VAL A 247 8.83 -6.46 7.74
N GLU A 248 8.97 -6.94 6.51
CA GLU A 248 7.95 -7.77 5.90
C GLU A 248 7.74 -9.05 6.73
N TRP A 249 6.48 -9.36 7.02
CA TRP A 249 6.06 -10.61 7.66
C TRP A 249 5.51 -11.56 6.59
N LYS A 250 6.17 -12.69 6.43
CA LYS A 250 5.70 -13.84 5.64
C LYS A 250 5.51 -15.00 6.60
N ASP A 251 4.32 -15.58 6.63
CA ASP A 251 4.03 -16.68 7.54
C ASP A 251 4.90 -17.88 7.11
N PRO A 252 5.87 -18.30 7.95
CA PRO A 252 6.82 -19.32 7.55
C PRO A 252 6.14 -20.69 7.30
N ARG A 253 4.91 -20.89 7.78
CA ARG A 253 4.08 -22.07 7.51
C ARG A 253 3.51 -22.10 6.08
N GLY A 254 3.76 -21.08 5.26
CA GLY A 254 3.17 -20.94 3.92
C GLY A 254 1.68 -20.60 3.97
N GLN A 255 1.20 -20.07 5.10
CA GLN A 255 -0.18 -19.62 5.29
C GLN A 255 -0.33 -18.12 5.01
N ASP A 256 0.45 -17.60 4.06
CA ASP A 256 0.33 -16.21 3.64
C ASP A 256 -1.12 -15.93 3.24
N TYR A 257 -1.66 -14.83 3.74
CA TYR A 257 -3.01 -14.42 3.40
C TYR A 257 -3.04 -14.12 1.90
N GLN A 258 -3.94 -14.78 1.18
CA GLN A 258 -4.08 -14.71 -0.28
C GLN A 258 -4.17 -13.25 -0.80
N ASN A 259 -4.60 -12.31 0.05
CA ASN A 259 -4.79 -10.91 -0.29
C ASN A 259 -4.02 -10.02 0.69
N GLY A 260 -2.81 -9.61 0.32
CA GLY A 260 -2.13 -8.45 0.93
C GLY A 260 -0.81 -8.73 1.65
N LYS A 261 0.05 -7.70 1.68
CA LYS A 261 1.32 -7.72 2.43
C LYS A 261 1.07 -7.62 3.93
N SER A 262 1.93 -8.27 4.70
CA SER A 262 1.95 -8.15 6.17
C SER A 262 3.29 -7.61 6.64
N LEU A 263 3.26 -6.90 7.77
CA LEU A 263 4.43 -6.32 8.42
C LEU A 263 4.58 -6.89 9.82
N LEU A 264 5.83 -7.04 10.25
CA LEU A 264 6.21 -7.31 11.63
C LEU A 264 6.81 -6.03 12.22
N LEU A 265 6.09 -5.44 13.17
CA LEU A 265 6.60 -4.37 14.03
C LEU A 265 7.45 -5.01 15.12
N VAL A 266 8.68 -4.54 15.31
CA VAL A 266 9.64 -5.10 16.28
C VAL A 266 10.08 -4.00 17.23
N GLN A 267 9.59 -4.05 18.47
CA GLN A 267 9.86 -3.06 19.50
C GLN A 267 10.72 -3.68 20.62
N PRO A 268 11.89 -3.10 20.94
CA PRO A 268 12.72 -3.60 22.03
C PRO A 268 12.09 -3.28 23.38
N VAL A 269 12.28 -4.21 24.33
CA VAL A 269 11.95 -4.03 25.74
C VAL A 269 13.25 -4.08 26.54
N PHE A 270 13.48 -3.03 27.31
CA PHE A 270 14.65 -2.89 28.17
C PHE A 270 14.23 -3.02 29.63
N ALA A 271 15.15 -3.51 30.47
CA ALA A 271 14.97 -3.52 31.91
C ALA A 271 14.76 -2.09 32.45
N ALA A 272 13.91 -1.90 33.47
CA ALA A 272 13.59 -0.56 33.99
C ALA A 272 14.81 0.16 34.60
N ASP A 273 15.83 -0.56 35.07
CA ASP A 273 17.07 0.03 35.61
C ASP A 273 17.96 0.62 34.51
N ALA A 274 17.98 -0.01 33.32
CA ALA A 274 18.67 0.50 32.14
C ALA A 274 18.03 1.77 31.56
N ALA A 275 16.73 2.00 31.80
CA ALA A 275 16.02 3.21 31.38
C ALA A 275 16.36 4.44 32.24
N LEU A 276 16.97 4.26 33.43
CA LEU A 276 17.22 5.31 34.43
C LEU A 276 18.67 5.84 34.45
N GLY A 277 19.39 5.75 33.33
CA GLY A 277 20.64 6.47 33.14
C GLY A 277 21.91 5.75 33.63
N SER A 278 21.94 4.41 33.60
CA SER A 278 23.22 3.70 33.65
C SER A 278 24.01 3.98 32.36
N GLU A 279 25.29 4.38 32.49
CA GLU A 279 26.20 4.57 31.35
C GLU A 279 26.51 3.25 30.60
N GLU A 280 26.14 2.12 31.20
CA GLU A 280 26.19 0.80 30.57
C GLU A 280 24.82 0.51 29.94
N ILE A 281 24.76 0.58 28.60
CA ILE A 281 23.57 0.17 27.84
C ILE A 281 23.49 -1.35 27.92
N THR A 282 22.75 -1.86 28.90
CA THR A 282 22.31 -3.26 28.91
C THR A 282 21.42 -3.49 27.69
N GLY A 283 21.65 -4.57 26.95
CA GLY A 283 20.82 -4.92 25.80
C GLY A 283 19.35 -5.14 26.22
N PRO A 284 18.40 -5.12 25.26
CA PRO A 284 17.02 -5.47 25.53
C PRO A 284 16.90 -6.87 26.14
N GLU A 285 15.89 -7.09 26.97
CA GLU A 285 15.55 -8.41 27.53
C GLU A 285 14.72 -9.24 26.54
N GLY A 286 14.09 -8.56 25.59
CA GLY A 286 13.28 -9.16 24.55
C GLY A 286 12.62 -8.12 23.67
N TYR A 287 11.61 -8.57 22.94
CA TYR A 287 10.90 -7.76 21.97
C TYR A 287 9.40 -8.00 22.06
N ILE A 288 8.64 -6.92 21.94
CA ILE A 288 7.25 -7.02 21.55
C ILE A 288 7.20 -7.02 20.03
N VAL A 289 6.43 -7.97 19.48
CA VAL A 289 6.20 -8.07 18.05
C VAL A 289 4.73 -7.90 17.72
N GLY A 290 4.44 -7.07 16.72
CA GLY A 290 3.11 -6.84 16.18
C GLY A 290 3.02 -7.32 14.73
N MET A 291 2.21 -8.32 14.45
CA MET A 291 1.94 -8.81 13.09
C MET A 291 0.75 -8.03 12.53
N VAL A 292 0.97 -7.18 11.52
CA VAL A 292 -0.03 -6.26 10.97
C VAL A 292 -0.25 -6.55 9.49
N ARG A 293 -1.50 -6.82 9.13
CA ARG A 293 -1.98 -6.96 7.76
C ARG A 293 -2.36 -5.62 7.17
N LEU A 294 -1.73 -5.24 6.06
CA LEU A 294 -1.94 -3.93 5.45
C LEU A 294 -3.29 -3.81 4.75
N ASP A 295 -3.77 -4.89 4.14
CA ASP A 295 -5.08 -4.93 3.49
C ASP A 295 -6.21 -4.67 4.49
N LEU A 296 -6.07 -5.21 5.71
CA LEU A 296 -7.01 -4.98 6.80
C LEU A 296 -6.83 -3.60 7.40
N LEU A 297 -5.61 -3.20 7.77
CA LEU A 297 -5.31 -1.89 8.37
C LEU A 297 -5.87 -0.74 7.53
N PHE A 298 -5.55 -0.74 6.24
CA PHE A 298 -5.97 0.33 5.33
C PHE A 298 -7.42 0.13 4.91
N GLY A 299 -7.83 -1.08 4.53
CA GLY A 299 -9.20 -1.34 4.11
C GLY A 299 -10.25 -1.03 5.19
N THR A 300 -9.96 -1.23 6.48
CA THR A 300 -10.88 -0.81 7.56
C THR A 300 -10.85 0.69 7.79
N THR A 301 -9.65 1.31 7.80
CA THR A 301 -9.50 2.74 8.00
C THR A 301 -10.21 3.52 6.88
N LEU A 302 -9.99 3.13 5.63
CA LEU A 302 -10.57 3.78 4.46
C LEU A 302 -12.10 3.68 4.44
N ARG A 303 -12.66 2.55 4.87
CA ARG A 303 -14.12 2.37 5.02
C ARG A 303 -14.71 3.20 6.15
N GLU A 304 -14.01 3.29 7.28
CA GLU A 304 -14.46 4.08 8.44
C GLU A 304 -14.46 5.59 8.15
N PHE A 305 -13.49 6.07 7.36
CA PHE A 305 -13.37 7.49 6.98
C PHE A 305 -14.11 7.85 5.67
N THR A 306 -15.07 7.03 5.21
CA THR A 306 -15.92 7.27 4.02
C THR A 306 -15.11 7.58 2.75
N THR A 307 -14.43 6.59 2.17
CA THR A 307 -13.87 6.70 0.80
C THR A 307 -14.88 7.37 -0.14
N PRO A 308 -14.56 8.53 -0.75
CA PRO A 308 -15.37 9.06 -1.83
C PRO A 308 -15.51 7.95 -2.85
N ALA A 309 -16.73 7.74 -3.32
CA ALA A 309 -17.01 6.65 -4.24
C ALA A 309 -16.14 6.71 -5.52
N TRP A 310 -15.45 7.82 -5.77
CA TRP A 310 -14.65 8.11 -6.97
C TRP A 310 -13.12 8.06 -6.79
N LEU A 311 -12.58 7.84 -5.58
CA LEU A 311 -11.12 7.87 -5.35
C LEU A 311 -10.50 6.47 -5.36
N ASP A 312 -9.57 6.22 -6.29
CA ASP A 312 -8.71 5.04 -6.27
C ASP A 312 -7.45 5.34 -5.43
N THR A 313 -7.10 4.45 -4.50
CA THR A 313 -5.93 4.62 -3.62
C THR A 313 -4.90 3.54 -3.91
N TYR A 314 -3.65 3.96 -4.08
CA TYR A 314 -2.50 3.08 -4.28
C TYR A 314 -1.46 3.42 -3.22
N LEU A 315 -0.92 2.40 -2.55
CA LEU A 315 0.16 2.56 -1.59
C LEU A 315 1.42 1.89 -2.14
N TYR A 316 2.52 2.63 -2.13
CA TYR A 316 3.82 2.15 -2.57
C TYR A 316 4.81 2.12 -1.41
N SER A 317 5.79 1.21 -1.48
CA SER A 317 6.94 1.18 -0.57
C SER A 317 8.09 1.93 -1.20
N ASP A 318 8.47 3.07 -0.62
CA ASP A 318 9.71 3.76 -0.99
C ASP A 318 10.88 3.12 -0.23
N ASN A 319 11.62 2.24 -0.92
CA ASN A 319 12.81 1.58 -0.38
C ASN A 319 14.11 2.33 -0.75
N GLY A 320 14.03 3.58 -1.22
CA GLY A 320 15.20 4.43 -1.47
C GLY A 320 16.11 3.98 -2.62
N GLY A 321 15.66 3.08 -3.50
CA GLY A 321 16.43 2.66 -4.66
C GLY A 321 15.81 1.52 -5.45
N ILE A 322 15.32 1.88 -6.65
CA ILE A 322 14.91 1.01 -7.75
C ILE A 322 13.52 0.37 -7.54
N SER A 323 12.51 1.04 -8.09
CA SER A 323 11.07 0.73 -8.15
C SER A 323 10.31 0.80 -6.83
N ASP A 324 9.35 1.72 -6.80
CA ASP A 324 8.29 1.80 -5.81
C ASP A 324 7.45 0.52 -5.90
N GLU A 325 7.53 -0.33 -4.88
CA GLU A 325 6.80 -1.59 -4.91
C GLU A 325 5.36 -1.36 -4.44
N LEU A 326 4.37 -1.70 -5.27
CA LEU A 326 2.96 -1.60 -4.90
C LEU A 326 2.66 -2.51 -3.68
N VAL A 327 2.16 -1.89 -2.62
CA VAL A 327 1.88 -2.52 -1.33
C VAL A 327 0.40 -2.84 -1.17
N HIS A 328 -0.46 -1.90 -1.53
CA HIS A 328 -1.92 -2.03 -1.39
C HIS A 328 -2.65 -1.25 -2.47
N VAL A 329 -3.80 -1.76 -2.89
CA VAL A 329 -4.74 -1.08 -3.78
C VAL A 329 -6.12 -1.09 -3.13
N GLU A 330 -6.70 0.10 -2.96
CA GLU A 330 -8.10 0.25 -2.60
C GLU A 330 -8.83 0.90 -3.79
N PRO A 331 -9.55 0.13 -4.62
CA PRO A 331 -10.29 0.68 -5.73
C PRO A 331 -11.50 1.49 -5.25
N SER A 332 -11.85 2.53 -6.00
CA SER A 332 -13.04 3.34 -5.79
C SER A 332 -14.31 2.52 -6.01
N VAL A 333 -15.37 2.87 -5.29
CA VAL A 333 -16.68 2.19 -5.39
C VAL A 333 -17.30 2.34 -6.79
N LEU A 334 -16.97 3.41 -7.51
CA LEU A 334 -17.41 3.69 -8.87
C LEU A 334 -16.53 3.02 -9.95
N ARG A 335 -15.42 2.37 -9.57
CA ARG A 335 -14.55 1.67 -10.52
C ARG A 335 -15.29 0.48 -11.11
N THR A 336 -15.60 0.54 -12.41
CA THR A 336 -16.16 -0.59 -13.16
C THR A 336 -15.05 -1.31 -13.93
N GLY A 337 -14.55 -2.42 -13.41
CA GLY A 337 -13.58 -3.32 -14.06
C GLY A 337 -12.18 -3.36 -13.42
N ASP A 338 -11.41 -4.39 -13.78
CA ASP A 338 -9.98 -4.51 -13.43
C ASP A 338 -9.15 -3.57 -14.33
N MET A 339 -8.96 -2.32 -13.92
CA MET A 339 -7.84 -1.55 -14.46
C MET A 339 -6.55 -1.94 -13.73
N PRO A 340 -5.41 -2.08 -14.42
CA PRO A 340 -4.12 -2.28 -13.76
C PRO A 340 -3.77 -1.05 -12.90
N ALA A 341 -2.86 -1.21 -11.94
CA ALA A 341 -2.26 -0.07 -11.26
C ALA A 341 -1.65 0.91 -12.29
N PRO A 342 -1.70 2.22 -12.06
CA PRO A 342 -1.09 3.20 -12.96
C PRO A 342 0.38 2.85 -13.16
N ALA A 343 0.85 2.93 -14.40
CA ALA A 343 2.26 2.68 -14.72
C ALA A 343 3.12 3.77 -14.07
N ASP A 344 4.38 3.45 -13.74
CA ASP A 344 5.31 4.38 -13.10
C ASP A 344 5.40 5.75 -13.83
N GLU A 345 5.25 5.76 -15.17
CA GLU A 345 5.19 6.98 -16.00
C GLU A 345 3.97 7.88 -15.74
N GLU A 346 2.81 7.32 -15.34
CA GLU A 346 1.62 8.11 -14.96
C GLU A 346 1.73 8.70 -13.55
N ILE A 347 2.51 8.08 -12.68
CA ILE A 347 2.75 8.55 -11.31
C ILE A 347 3.65 9.80 -11.36
N ASP A 348 4.77 9.73 -12.10
CA ASP A 348 5.70 10.86 -12.25
C ASP A 348 5.08 12.07 -12.98
N ALA A 349 4.16 11.82 -13.92
CA ALA A 349 3.47 12.89 -14.66
C ALA A 349 2.48 13.70 -13.79
N GLY A 350 2.06 13.19 -12.64
CA GLY A 350 1.21 13.89 -11.68
C GLY A 350 1.97 14.81 -10.71
N PHE A 351 3.29 14.67 -10.61
CA PHE A 351 4.16 15.45 -9.73
C PHE A 351 4.96 16.55 -10.45
N ALA A 352 4.81 16.68 -11.78
CA ALA A 352 5.47 17.69 -12.63
C ALA A 352 4.46 18.75 -13.11
#